data_AF-A0A842XQX7-F1
#
_entry.id   AF-A0A842XQX7-F1
#
_cell.length_a   1.000
_cell.length_b   1.000
_cell.length_c   1.000
_cell.angle_alpha   90.00
_cell.angle_beta   90.00
_cell.angle_gamma   90.00
#
_symmetry.space_group_name_H-M   'P 1'
#
loop_
_entity.id
_entity.type
_entity.pdbx_description
1 polymer ?
#
loop_
_entity_poly.entity_id
_entity_poly.type
_entity_poly.pdbx_seq_one_letter_code
_entity_poly.pdbx_strand_id
1 'polypeptide(L)'
;MEDTDLQASHDFFELWRKAYEATYGRIIDMPVMGPSREGVDRLRENFEATVNLHAAWAQSLASFQSAFMEATRKTQEKVEKQVADEGISHSSYKGYYDLWMKTYSETFKEFLKSRFFATDLAKLTANSMDFQKSSRKLVEENFLRPANLPTRTEIDELSKEVYLLKKQVKELARDLRRSAEKK
;
A
#
# COMPACT_ATOMS: atom_id res chain seq x y z
N MET A 1 -28.67 -6.74 20.96
CA MET A 1 -27.26 -6.95 21.31
C MET A 1 -26.99 -5.94 22.39
N GLU A 2 -26.90 -6.40 23.64
CA GLU A 2 -26.84 -5.54 24.82
C GLU A 2 -25.48 -4.84 24.90
N ASP A 3 -25.48 -3.55 25.25
CA ASP A 3 -24.32 -2.67 25.46
C ASP A 3 -23.19 -3.31 26.30
N THR A 4 -23.57 -4.27 27.14
CA THR A 4 -22.72 -5.03 28.06
C THR A 4 -21.65 -5.88 27.37
N ASP A 5 -21.94 -6.42 26.18
CA ASP A 5 -21.04 -7.34 25.47
C ASP A 5 -19.91 -6.59 24.74
N LEU A 6 -20.21 -5.38 24.26
CA LEU A 6 -19.25 -4.44 23.69
C LEU A 6 -18.33 -3.86 24.77
N GLN A 7 -18.88 -3.54 25.95
CA GLN A 7 -18.12 -3.05 27.09
C GLN A 7 -17.14 -4.12 27.62
N ALA A 8 -17.59 -5.38 27.74
CA ALA A 8 -16.74 -6.48 28.18
C ALA A 8 -15.57 -6.75 27.21
N SER A 9 -15.81 -6.63 25.90
CA SER A 9 -14.77 -6.73 24.88
C SER A 9 -13.75 -5.59 24.99
N HIS A 10 -14.22 -4.36 25.14
CA HIS A 10 -13.36 -3.19 25.34
C HIS A 10 -12.47 -3.35 26.60
N ASP A 11 -13.06 -3.76 27.71
CA ASP A 11 -12.35 -3.95 28.97
C ASP A 11 -11.31 -5.08 28.88
N PHE A 12 -11.62 -6.17 28.16
CA PHE A 12 -10.68 -7.26 27.87
C PHE A 12 -9.49 -6.76 27.05
N PHE A 13 -9.72 -5.98 25.99
CA PHE A 13 -8.64 -5.44 25.16
C PHE A 13 -7.76 -4.45 25.92
N GLU A 14 -8.33 -3.62 26.79
CA GLU A 14 -7.54 -2.72 27.65
C GLU A 14 -6.69 -3.49 28.66
N LEU A 15 -7.21 -4.57 29.24
CA LEU A 15 -6.45 -5.43 30.15
C LEU A 15 -5.33 -6.17 29.43
N TRP A 16 -5.61 -6.70 28.24
CA TRP A 16 -4.64 -7.37 27.39
C TRP A 16 -3.54 -6.39 26.94
N ARG A 17 -3.88 -5.17 26.53
CA ARG A 17 -2.93 -4.12 26.16
C ARG A 17 -2.02 -3.75 27.33
N LYS A 18 -2.59 -3.56 28.53
CA LYS A 18 -1.81 -3.29 29.75
C LYS A 18 -0.88 -4.44 30.12
N ALA A 19 -1.35 -5.68 30.01
CA ALA A 19 -0.54 -6.86 30.28
C ALA A 19 0.61 -7.01 29.26
N TYR A 20 0.32 -6.74 27.99
CA TYR A 20 1.32 -6.71 26.91
C TYR A 20 2.37 -5.61 27.15
N GLU A 21 1.96 -4.36 27.40
CA GLU A 21 2.85 -3.24 27.69
C GLU A 21 3.72 -3.49 28.93
N ALA A 22 3.16 -4.12 29.98
CA ALA A 22 3.86 -4.42 31.21
C ALA A 22 4.88 -5.57 31.09
N THR A 23 4.77 -6.42 30.07
CA THR A 23 5.61 -7.64 29.90
C THR A 23 6.53 -7.51 28.68
N TYR A 24 6.01 -7.83 27.49
CA TYR A 24 6.76 -7.87 26.24
C TYR A 24 6.97 -6.47 25.65
N GLY A 25 6.04 -5.54 25.85
CA GLY A 25 6.16 -4.16 25.37
C GLY A 25 7.40 -3.45 25.90
N ARG A 26 7.68 -3.57 27.21
CA ARG A 26 8.93 -3.03 27.81
C ARG A 26 10.22 -3.64 27.26
N ILE A 27 10.21 -4.92 26.89
CA ILE A 27 11.39 -5.59 26.34
C ILE A 27 11.64 -5.17 24.89
N ILE A 28 10.57 -4.89 24.13
CA ILE A 28 10.63 -4.34 22.78
C ILE A 28 11.08 -2.87 22.79
N ASP A 29 10.65 -2.09 23.79
CA ASP A 29 10.99 -0.66 23.94
C ASP A 29 12.40 -0.40 24.52
N MET A 30 13.09 -1.43 25.01
CA MET A 30 14.46 -1.26 25.50
C MET A 30 15.41 -0.94 24.33
N PRO A 31 16.16 0.17 24.37
CA PRO A 31 17.17 0.44 23.35
C PRO A 31 18.24 -0.65 23.42
N VAL A 32 18.29 -1.49 22.37
CA VAL A 32 19.26 -2.57 22.27
C VAL A 32 20.65 -1.96 22.12
N MET A 33 21.51 -2.16 23.12
CA MET A 33 22.91 -1.74 23.09
C MET A 33 23.77 -2.92 22.60
N GLY A 34 24.69 -2.66 21.66
CA GLY A 34 25.63 -3.66 21.12
C GLY A 34 25.50 -3.90 19.60
N PRO A 35 26.21 -4.91 19.06
CA PRO A 35 26.31 -5.17 17.62
C PRO A 35 24.97 -5.46 16.91
N SER A 36 23.94 -5.85 17.66
CA SER A 36 22.60 -6.15 17.14
C SER A 36 21.70 -4.92 16.97
N ARG A 37 22.10 -3.75 17.49
CA ARG A 37 21.30 -2.52 17.46
C ARG A 37 20.81 -2.16 16.06
N GLU A 38 21.71 -2.16 15.07
CA GLU A 38 21.34 -1.79 13.70
C GLU A 38 20.30 -2.73 13.10
N GLY A 39 20.38 -4.04 13.41
CA GLY A 39 19.41 -5.01 12.94
C GLY A 39 18.02 -4.79 13.55
N VAL A 40 17.97 -4.40 14.83
CA VAL A 40 16.74 -4.07 15.56
C VAL A 40 16.15 -2.75 15.08
N ASP A 41 16.98 -1.73 14.83
CA ASP A 41 16.54 -0.45 14.27
C ASP A 41 15.90 -0.64 12.87
N ARG A 42 16.47 -1.49 12.02
CA ARG A 42 15.89 -1.86 10.71
C ARG A 42 14.57 -2.61 10.86
N LEU A 43 14.44 -3.49 11.85
CA LEU A 43 13.20 -4.20 12.12
C LEU A 43 12.09 -3.22 12.55
N ARG A 44 12.42 -2.26 13.41
CA ARG A 44 11.51 -1.19 13.82
C ARG A 44 11.07 -0.32 12.64
N GLU A 45 12.02 0.11 11.80
CA GLU A 45 11.75 0.87 10.57
C GLU A 45 10.78 0.10 9.64
N ASN A 46 11.00 -1.21 9.47
CA ASN A 46 10.12 -2.04 8.67
C ASN A 46 8.73 -2.19 9.31
N PHE A 47 8.65 -2.39 10.62
CA PHE A 47 7.39 -2.50 11.34
C PHE A 47 6.55 -1.22 11.21
N GLU A 48 7.15 -0.04 11.36
CA GLU A 48 6.48 1.24 11.13
C GLU A 48 5.97 1.35 9.69
N ALA A 49 6.78 0.98 8.70
CA ALA A 49 6.35 0.98 7.31
C ALA A 49 5.21 0.00 7.03
N THR A 50 5.21 -1.18 7.68
CA THR A 50 4.12 -2.15 7.61
C THR A 50 2.84 -1.59 8.19
N VAL A 51 2.88 -1.00 9.39
CA VAL A 51 1.71 -0.41 10.04
C VAL A 51 1.13 0.72 9.18
N ASN A 52 1.99 1.61 8.66
CA ASN A 52 1.57 2.72 7.80
C ASN A 52 0.93 2.24 6.50
N LEU A 53 1.48 1.20 5.86
CA LEU A 53 0.88 0.59 4.68
C LEU A 53 -0.50 0.00 4.97
N HIS A 54 -0.64 -0.75 6.07
CA HIS A 54 -1.92 -1.35 6.43
C HIS A 54 -2.98 -0.29 6.79
N ALA A 55 -2.59 0.77 7.49
CA ALA A 55 -3.47 1.89 7.78
C ALA A 55 -3.93 2.60 6.49
N ALA A 56 -3.00 2.89 5.57
CA ALA A 56 -3.35 3.47 4.27
C ALA A 56 -4.26 2.55 3.44
N TRP A 57 -3.98 1.25 3.44
CA TRP A 57 -4.81 0.25 2.76
C TRP A 57 -6.23 0.19 3.32
N ALA A 58 -6.37 0.15 4.66
CA ALA A 58 -7.67 0.13 5.33
C ALA A 58 -8.48 1.40 5.01
N GLN A 59 -7.83 2.56 5.02
CA GLN A 59 -8.44 3.84 4.64
C GLN A 59 -8.93 3.83 3.19
N SER A 60 -8.11 3.33 2.25
CA SER A 60 -8.51 3.19 0.86
C SER A 60 -9.69 2.24 0.70
N LEU A 61 -9.67 1.10 1.37
CA LEU A 61 -10.76 0.13 1.32
C LEU A 61 -12.07 0.72 1.85
N ALA A 62 -12.02 1.41 3.00
CA ALA A 62 -13.19 2.09 3.57
C ALA A 62 -13.74 3.16 2.61
N SER A 63 -12.86 3.89 1.93
CA SER A 63 -13.24 4.91 0.94
C SER A 63 -13.98 4.30 -0.26
N PHE A 64 -13.47 3.18 -0.79
CA PHE A 64 -14.15 2.43 -1.84
C PHE A 64 -15.49 1.85 -1.39
N GLN A 65 -15.56 1.31 -0.18
CA GLN A 65 -16.81 0.82 0.41
C GLN A 65 -17.84 1.95 0.56
N SER A 66 -17.42 3.14 0.98
CA SER A 66 -18.31 4.30 1.06
C SER A 66 -18.89 4.69 -0.30
N ALA A 67 -18.05 4.73 -1.35
CA ALA A 67 -18.52 5.01 -2.71
C ALA A 67 -19.48 3.94 -3.23
N PHE A 68 -19.21 2.66 -2.90
CA PHE A 68 -20.11 1.55 -3.23
C PHE A 68 -21.48 1.72 -2.53
N MET A 69 -21.49 1.99 -1.23
CA MET A 69 -22.72 2.19 -0.45
C MET A 69 -23.50 3.41 -0.93
N GLU A 70 -22.82 4.50 -1.30
CA GLU A 70 -23.45 5.66 -1.90
C GLU A 70 -24.12 5.31 -3.24
N ALA A 71 -23.43 4.55 -4.10
CA ALA A 71 -24.00 4.08 -5.36
C ALA A 71 -25.22 3.18 -5.14
N THR A 72 -25.16 2.26 -4.17
CA THR A 72 -26.29 1.41 -3.78
C THR A 72 -27.50 2.25 -3.34
N ARG A 73 -27.29 3.21 -2.43
CA ARG A 73 -28.35 4.11 -1.95
C ARG A 73 -28.96 4.91 -3.10
N LYS A 74 -28.14 5.51 -3.97
CA LYS A 74 -28.61 6.26 -5.14
C LYS A 74 -29.42 5.36 -6.09
N THR A 75 -29.04 4.10 -6.28
CA THR A 75 -29.81 3.16 -7.10
C THR A 75 -31.17 2.88 -6.46
N GLN A 76 -31.22 2.59 -5.15
CA GLN A 76 -32.48 2.34 -4.43
C GLN A 76 -33.44 3.54 -4.52
N GLU A 77 -32.94 4.75 -4.28
CA GLU A 77 -33.74 5.99 -4.36
C GLU A 77 -34.30 6.22 -5.77
N LYS A 78 -33.52 5.92 -6.82
CA LYS A 78 -33.99 6.05 -8.21
C LYS A 78 -35.06 5.00 -8.54
N VAL A 79 -34.91 3.76 -8.05
CA VAL A 79 -35.91 2.70 -8.21
C VAL A 79 -37.22 3.08 -7.52
N GLU A 80 -37.16 3.51 -6.26
CA GLU A 80 -38.34 3.91 -5.49
C GLU A 80 -39.11 5.05 -6.18
N LYS A 81 -38.39 6.07 -6.68
CA LYS A 81 -39.00 7.16 -7.44
C LYS A 81 -39.69 6.70 -8.72
N GLN A 82 -39.05 5.84 -9.52
CA GLN A 82 -39.65 5.36 -10.76
C GLN A 82 -40.87 4.46 -10.52
N VAL A 83 -40.89 3.70 -9.43
CA VAL A 83 -42.07 2.93 -9.02
C VAL A 83 -43.20 3.86 -8.57
N ALA A 84 -42.89 4.91 -7.80
CA ALA A 84 -43.88 5.86 -7.29
C ALA A 84 -44.47 6.78 -8.38
N ASP A 85 -43.63 7.29 -9.28
CA ASP A 85 -44.00 8.30 -10.28
C ASP A 85 -44.56 7.70 -11.57
N GLU A 86 -44.00 6.57 -12.02
CA GLU A 86 -44.32 6.01 -13.34
C GLU A 86 -45.19 4.74 -13.23
N GLY A 87 -45.38 4.20 -12.02
CA GLY A 87 -46.06 2.91 -11.80
C GLY A 87 -45.29 1.73 -12.42
N ILE A 88 -44.07 1.97 -12.92
CA ILE A 88 -43.26 0.99 -13.61
C ILE A 88 -42.55 0.14 -12.54
N SER A 89 -43.18 -0.97 -12.18
CA SER A 89 -42.46 -2.07 -11.54
C SER A 89 -41.33 -2.50 -12.48
N HIS A 90 -40.09 -2.43 -12.02
CA HIS A 90 -38.91 -2.95 -12.75
C HIS A 90 -38.91 -4.49 -12.80
N SER A 91 -40.04 -5.08 -13.20
CA SER A 91 -40.23 -6.52 -13.40
C SER A 91 -39.31 -7.09 -14.48
N SER A 92 -38.78 -6.22 -15.34
CA SER A 92 -37.68 -6.51 -16.26
C SER A 92 -36.33 -6.34 -15.55
N TYR A 93 -35.68 -7.47 -15.25
CA TYR A 93 -34.29 -7.54 -14.76
C TYR A 93 -33.33 -6.60 -15.52
N LYS A 94 -33.55 -6.42 -16.82
CA LYS A 94 -32.75 -5.55 -17.69
C LYS A 94 -32.87 -4.07 -17.31
N GLY A 95 -34.07 -3.57 -17.01
CA GLY A 95 -34.28 -2.17 -16.65
C GLY A 95 -33.60 -1.80 -15.33
N TYR A 96 -33.72 -2.69 -14.33
CA TYR A 96 -32.99 -2.55 -13.06
C TYR A 96 -31.47 -2.59 -13.26
N TYR A 97 -30.98 -3.54 -14.06
CA TYR A 97 -29.55 -3.66 -14.36
C TYR A 97 -28.99 -2.40 -15.04
N ASP A 98 -29.68 -1.85 -16.03
CA ASP A 98 -29.25 -0.64 -16.74
C ASP A 98 -29.21 0.58 -15.79
N LEU A 99 -30.21 0.72 -14.91
CA LEU A 99 -30.26 1.78 -13.90
C LEU A 99 -29.15 1.63 -12.85
N TRP A 100 -28.92 0.40 -12.38
CA TRP A 100 -27.85 0.05 -11.45
C TRP A 100 -26.49 0.39 -12.06
N MET A 101 -26.20 -0.13 -13.26
CA MET A 101 -24.95 0.11 -13.97
C MET A 101 -24.71 1.59 -14.25
N LYS A 102 -25.72 2.33 -14.68
CA LYS A 102 -25.61 3.77 -14.93
C LYS A 102 -25.26 4.52 -13.64
N THR A 103 -25.98 4.23 -12.55
CA THR A 103 -25.81 4.93 -11.26
C THR A 103 -24.46 4.62 -10.63
N TYR A 104 -24.01 3.37 -10.71
CA TYR A 104 -22.66 2.99 -10.28
C TYR A 104 -21.59 3.67 -11.13
N SER A 105 -21.74 3.66 -12.45
CA SER A 105 -20.77 4.30 -13.35
C SER A 105 -20.64 5.80 -13.09
N GLU A 106 -21.76 6.50 -12.88
CA GLU A 106 -21.78 7.92 -12.52
C GLU A 106 -21.08 8.18 -11.17
N THR A 107 -21.48 7.43 -10.13
CA THR A 107 -20.95 7.62 -8.77
C THR A 107 -19.45 7.30 -8.69
N PHE A 108 -19.00 6.20 -9.28
CA PHE A 108 -17.57 5.86 -9.32
C PHE A 108 -16.76 6.83 -10.17
N LYS A 109 -17.32 7.36 -11.26
CA LYS A 109 -16.65 8.39 -12.06
C LYS A 109 -16.42 9.67 -11.26
N GLU A 110 -17.37 10.08 -10.41
CA GLU A 110 -17.22 11.21 -9.51
C GLU A 110 -16.20 10.92 -8.40
N PHE A 111 -16.30 9.76 -7.77
CA PHE A 111 -15.36 9.30 -6.74
C PHE A 111 -13.91 9.28 -7.23
N LEU A 112 -13.66 8.67 -8.40
CA LEU A 112 -12.31 8.57 -8.97
C LEU A 112 -11.74 9.92 -9.41
N LYS A 113 -12.60 10.91 -9.72
CA LYS A 113 -12.18 12.29 -9.98
C LYS A 113 -11.94 13.11 -8.72
N SER A 114 -12.35 12.60 -7.55
CA SER A 114 -12.24 13.35 -6.31
C SER A 114 -10.78 13.56 -5.92
N ARG A 115 -10.48 14.75 -5.40
CA ARG A 115 -9.17 15.05 -4.83
C ARG A 115 -8.82 14.11 -3.68
N PHE A 116 -9.85 13.67 -2.95
CA PHE A 116 -9.73 12.72 -1.87
C PHE A 116 -9.17 11.38 -2.37
N PHE A 117 -9.75 10.77 -3.39
CA PHE A 117 -9.26 9.53 -3.98
C PHE A 117 -7.81 9.67 -4.49
N ALA A 118 -7.49 10.75 -5.20
CA ALA A 118 -6.13 10.99 -5.68
C ALA A 118 -5.11 11.10 -4.53
N THR A 119 -5.50 11.75 -3.43
CA THR A 119 -4.64 11.90 -2.23
C THR A 119 -4.45 10.56 -1.52
N ASP A 120 -5.53 9.80 -1.38
CA ASP A 120 -5.53 8.49 -0.74
C ASP A 120 -4.67 7.49 -1.52
N LEU A 121 -4.83 7.43 -2.84
CA LEU A 121 -4.00 6.59 -3.72
C LEU A 121 -2.51 6.99 -3.69
N ALA A 122 -2.21 8.30 -3.62
CA ALA A 122 -0.85 8.78 -3.49
C ALA A 122 -0.22 8.33 -2.16
N LYS A 123 -0.97 8.43 -1.05
CA LYS A 123 -0.53 7.93 0.26
C LYS A 123 -0.33 6.42 0.26
N LEU A 124 -1.26 5.65 -0.30
CA LEU A 124 -1.14 4.20 -0.39
C LEU A 124 0.11 3.80 -1.17
N THR A 125 0.33 4.43 -2.33
CA THR A 125 1.51 4.18 -3.17
C THR A 125 2.81 4.55 -2.44
N ALA A 126 2.86 5.71 -1.78
CA ALA A 126 4.03 6.14 -1.02
C ALA A 126 4.38 5.15 0.10
N ASN A 127 3.40 4.79 0.94
CA ASN A 127 3.61 3.83 2.02
C ASN A 127 3.98 2.43 1.50
N SER A 128 3.42 2.01 0.35
CA SER A 128 3.82 0.75 -0.29
C SER A 128 5.28 0.78 -0.75
N MET A 129 5.76 1.90 -1.27
CA MET A 129 7.16 2.05 -1.66
C MET A 129 8.09 2.03 -0.45
N ASP A 130 7.71 2.70 0.63
CA ASP A 130 8.49 2.72 1.88
C ASP A 130 8.55 1.34 2.54
N PHE A 131 7.44 0.59 2.53
CA PHE A 131 7.42 -0.81 2.93
C PHE A 131 8.33 -1.69 2.05
N GLN A 132 8.28 -1.54 0.73
CA GLN A 132 9.14 -2.33 -0.16
C GLN A 132 10.63 -2.03 0.06
N LYS A 133 10.99 -0.76 0.29
CA LYS A 133 12.37 -0.35 0.58
C LYS A 133 12.84 -0.90 1.91
N SER A 134 12.09 -0.67 2.98
CA SER A 134 12.45 -1.13 4.33
C SER A 134 12.50 -2.66 4.40
N SER A 135 11.56 -3.36 3.78
CA SER A 135 11.55 -4.83 3.73
C SER A 135 12.76 -5.38 2.99
N ARG A 136 13.10 -4.78 1.85
CA ARG A 136 14.30 -5.17 1.09
C ARG A 136 15.55 -4.96 1.93
N LYS A 137 15.71 -3.78 2.52
CA LYS A 137 16.86 -3.45 3.39
C LYS A 137 16.95 -4.42 4.58
N LEU A 138 15.82 -4.71 5.23
CA LEU A 138 15.77 -5.68 6.33
C LEU A 138 16.24 -7.08 5.88
N VAL A 139 15.74 -7.57 4.74
CA VAL A 139 16.10 -8.89 4.21
C VAL A 139 17.57 -8.96 3.78
N GLU A 140 18.02 -7.96 3.02
CA GLU A 140 19.39 -7.93 2.49
C GLU A 140 20.43 -7.82 3.62
N GLU A 141 20.23 -6.90 4.55
CA GLU A 141 21.22 -6.62 5.61
C GLU A 141 21.20 -7.65 6.74
N ASN A 142 20.03 -8.14 7.14
CA ASN A 142 19.94 -9.02 8.31
C ASN A 142 19.97 -10.51 7.96
N PHE A 143 19.71 -10.89 6.70
CA PHE A 143 19.64 -12.30 6.31
C PHE A 143 20.60 -12.65 5.18
N LEU A 144 20.59 -11.93 4.06
CA LEU A 144 21.37 -12.30 2.88
C LEU A 144 22.87 -12.03 3.06
N ARG A 145 23.25 -10.81 3.47
CA ARG A 145 24.67 -10.46 3.67
C ARG A 145 25.35 -11.34 4.73
N PRO A 146 24.77 -11.58 5.92
CA PRO A 146 25.37 -12.49 6.90
C PRO A 146 25.52 -13.93 6.38
N ALA A 147 24.64 -14.37 5.48
CA ALA A 147 24.72 -15.68 4.84
C ALA A 147 25.67 -15.71 3.62
N ASN A 148 26.35 -14.60 3.31
CA ASN A 148 27.17 -14.41 2.10
C ASN A 148 26.40 -14.69 0.80
N LEU A 149 25.10 -14.37 0.79
CA LEU A 149 24.25 -14.48 -0.39
C LEU A 149 24.19 -13.14 -1.12
N PRO A 150 24.24 -13.14 -2.46
CA PRO A 150 24.18 -11.91 -3.24
C PRO A 150 22.86 -11.20 -3.03
N THR A 151 22.92 -9.89 -2.78
CA THR A 151 21.74 -9.04 -2.62
C THR A 151 21.26 -8.49 -3.96
N ARG A 152 20.00 -8.09 -4.04
CA ARG A 152 19.48 -7.45 -5.26
C ARG A 152 20.16 -6.11 -5.49
N THR A 153 20.42 -5.35 -4.42
CA THR A 153 21.16 -4.08 -4.50
C THR A 153 22.54 -4.26 -5.13
N GLU A 154 23.33 -5.25 -4.68
CA GLU A 154 24.65 -5.54 -5.25
C GLU A 154 24.55 -5.96 -6.73
N ILE A 155 23.57 -6.81 -7.09
CA ILE A 155 23.35 -7.22 -8.48
C ILE A 155 22.98 -6.03 -9.38
N ASP A 156 22.11 -5.13 -8.91
CA ASP A 156 21.68 -3.95 -9.64
C ASP A 156 22.86 -2.97 -9.85
N GLU A 157 23.72 -2.79 -8.83
CA GLU A 157 24.93 -1.97 -8.91
C GLU A 157 25.96 -2.56 -9.89
N LEU A 158 26.28 -3.84 -9.77
CA LEU A 158 27.18 -4.54 -10.69
C LEU A 158 26.68 -4.47 -12.14
N SER A 159 25.37 -4.66 -12.34
CA SER A 159 24.75 -4.55 -13.67
C SER A 159 24.90 -3.16 -14.27
N LYS A 160 24.77 -2.11 -13.44
CA LYS A 160 24.95 -0.72 -13.86
C LYS A 160 26.41 -0.41 -14.18
N GLU A 161 27.36 -0.88 -13.39
CA GLU A 161 28.79 -0.73 -13.65
C GLU A 161 29.20 -1.40 -14.96
N VAL A 162 28.78 -2.65 -15.17
CA VAL A 162 29.02 -3.37 -16.43
C VAL A 162 28.46 -2.61 -17.62
N TYR A 163 27.26 -2.04 -17.50
CA TYR A 163 26.68 -1.21 -18.55
C TYR A 163 27.51 0.05 -18.84
N LEU A 164 27.93 0.78 -17.81
CA LEU A 164 28.74 1.99 -17.94
C LEU A 164 30.11 1.70 -18.55
N LEU A 165 30.76 0.62 -18.12
CA LEU A 165 32.02 0.15 -18.69
C LEU A 165 31.86 -0.16 -20.18
N LYS A 166 30.82 -0.91 -20.56
CA LYS A 166 30.52 -1.23 -21.96
C LYS A 166 30.30 0.04 -22.80
N LYS A 167 29.68 1.07 -22.22
CA LYS A 167 29.47 2.36 -22.88
C LYS A 167 30.80 3.10 -23.08
N GLN A 168 31.63 3.23 -22.04
CA GLN A 168 32.95 3.87 -22.12
C GLN A 168 33.87 3.17 -23.13
N VAL A 169 33.91 1.83 -23.13
CA VAL A 169 34.70 1.06 -24.10
C VAL A 169 34.25 1.36 -25.54
N LYS A 170 32.94 1.48 -25.79
CA LYS A 170 32.42 1.84 -27.12
C LYS A 170 32.77 3.26 -27.53
N GLU A 171 32.73 4.22 -26.61
CA GLU A 171 33.11 5.61 -26.86
C GLU A 171 34.60 5.71 -27.17
N LEU A 172 35.45 5.11 -26.34
CA LEU A 172 36.89 5.08 -26.56
C LEU A 172 37.27 4.41 -27.89
N ALA A 173 36.62 3.29 -28.23
CA ALA A 173 36.82 2.62 -29.51
C ALA A 173 36.42 3.50 -30.72
N ARG A 174 35.39 4.34 -30.59
CA ARG A 174 35.00 5.30 -31.64
C ARG A 174 36.01 6.43 -31.77
N ASP A 175 36.49 6.98 -30.66
CA ASP A 175 37.45 8.08 -30.67
C ASP A 175 38.82 7.65 -31.19
N LEU A 176 39.25 6.42 -30.89
CA LEU A 176 40.42 5.78 -31.50
C LEU A 176 40.29 5.66 -33.02
N ARG A 177 39.14 5.19 -33.52
CA ARG A 177 38.89 5.10 -34.97
C ARG A 177 38.93 6.47 -35.65
N ARG A 178 38.26 7.47 -35.06
CA ARG A 178 38.27 8.86 -35.56
C ARG A 178 39.67 9.47 -35.57
N SER A 179 40.50 9.15 -34.58
CA SER A 179 41.89 9.63 -34.51
C SER A 179 42.79 8.93 -35.51
N ALA A 180 42.53 7.65 -35.81
CA ALA A 180 43.22 6.91 -36.85
C ALA A 180 42.85 7.36 -38.27
N GLU A 181 41.60 7.79 -38.50
CA GLU A 181 41.12 8.31 -39.79
C GLU A 181 41.59 9.75 -40.11
N LYS A 182 42.08 10.48 -39.11
CA LYS A 182 42.59 11.85 -39.26
C LYS A 182 44.10 11.94 -39.49
N LYS A 183 44.81 10.81 -39.45
CA LYS A 183 46.24 10.69 -39.81
C LYS A 183 46.38 10.16 -41.22
#